data_AF-A0AAV5J6W6-F1
#
_entry.id   AF-A0AAV5J6W6-F1
#
_cell.length_a   1.000
_cell.length_b   1.000
_cell.length_c   1.000
_cell.angle_alpha   90.00
_cell.angle_beta   90.00
_cell.angle_gamma   90.00
#
_symmetry.space_group_name_H-M   'P 1'
#
loop_
_entity.id
_entity.type
_entity.pdbx_description
1 polymer ?
#
loop_
_entity_poly.entity_id
_entity_poly.type
_entity_poly.pdbx_seq_one_letter_code
_entity_poly.pdbx_strand_id
1 'polypeptide(L)'
;MLASRAIAYLNVDSAVYGAGFYASATPQLDELIKQATQQVQDPDNSSKTIYEQWIGLSNSPKIGRLGGGGSDYAAFVQHIGVPAADMSFGEGYPVYHSMYDEFVWMEKFGDPLFRRHVAVSSVWGLVALRLADDEFLPFDYQSYAVDLGKSARDLEDEISNKGINLSPLFNSIDELSKAATKIHNQKKNIDKAKGWTSMWRTDHAKVRELNDRLMMTERAFTDSDGLFRSPWYKHLIYGPSKHNDYGSKSFPGIDDAIEKAEDLKTAQSWQLVQHEIWRVARAVKHASLVLNGELT
;
A
#
# COMPACT_ATOMS: atom_id res chain seq x y z
N MET A 1 1.73 8.34 19.50
CA MET A 1 3.12 8.53 19.04
C MET A 1 3.37 7.99 17.64
N LEU A 2 2.96 6.76 17.30
CA LEU A 2 3.16 6.19 15.94
C LEU A 2 2.35 6.92 14.87
N ALA A 3 1.07 7.19 15.14
CA ALA A 3 0.17 7.92 14.25
C ALA A 3 0.68 9.30 13.82
N SER A 4 1.61 9.93 14.55
CA SER A 4 2.13 11.26 14.23
C SER A 4 3.54 11.27 13.63
N ARG A 5 4.25 10.13 13.61
CA ARG A 5 5.71 10.11 13.34
C ARG A 5 6.21 8.94 12.51
N ALA A 6 5.48 7.82 12.45
CA ALA A 6 5.94 6.65 11.72
C ALA A 6 5.85 6.91 10.20
N ILE A 7 6.98 6.80 9.49
CA ILE A 7 7.01 7.02 8.04
C ILE A 7 6.37 5.83 7.32
N ALA A 8 6.86 4.63 7.60
CA ALA A 8 6.31 3.38 7.12
C ALA A 8 6.61 2.25 8.12
N TYR A 9 5.92 1.12 7.96
CA TYR A 9 6.20 -0.14 8.65
C TYR A 9 6.68 -1.18 7.63
N LEU A 10 7.85 -1.78 7.87
CA LEU A 10 8.43 -2.77 6.97
C LEU A 10 8.40 -4.14 7.64
N ASN A 11 7.56 -5.03 7.12
CA ASN A 11 7.33 -6.37 7.63
C ASN A 11 8.16 -7.40 6.84
N VAL A 12 8.76 -8.32 7.57
CA VAL A 12 9.20 -9.63 7.07
C VAL A 12 8.89 -10.61 8.20
N ASP A 13 7.80 -11.35 8.04
CA ASP A 13 7.39 -12.37 9.00
C ASP A 13 8.23 -13.63 8.77
N SER A 14 7.89 -14.40 7.73
CA SER A 14 8.75 -15.44 7.17
C SER A 14 9.45 -14.92 5.91
N ALA A 15 10.78 -14.83 5.97
CA ALA A 15 11.60 -14.35 4.87
C ALA A 15 11.55 -15.27 3.64
N VAL A 16 11.48 -16.59 3.86
CA VAL A 16 11.51 -17.60 2.79
C VAL A 16 10.54 -18.73 3.07
N TYR A 17 9.53 -18.82 2.22
CA TYR A 17 8.62 -19.95 2.05
C TYR A 17 9.08 -20.88 0.90
N GLY A 18 9.81 -20.35 -0.09
CA GLY A 18 10.21 -21.09 -1.29
C GLY A 18 10.90 -20.21 -2.32
N ALA A 19 10.77 -20.56 -3.60
CA ALA A 19 11.33 -19.77 -4.71
C ALA A 19 10.37 -18.67 -5.20
N GLY A 20 10.92 -17.67 -5.89
CA GLY A 20 10.18 -16.52 -6.43
C GLY A 20 9.95 -15.41 -5.41
N PHE A 21 10.21 -14.16 -5.81
CA PHE A 21 10.03 -13.00 -4.94
C PHE A 21 8.57 -12.53 -4.91
N TYR A 22 8.10 -12.16 -3.72
CA TYR A 22 6.76 -11.64 -3.49
C TYR A 22 6.82 -10.40 -2.61
N ALA A 23 5.95 -9.44 -2.90
CA ALA A 23 5.77 -8.27 -2.07
C ALA A 23 4.30 -7.83 -2.07
N SER A 24 3.85 -7.37 -0.92
CA SER A 24 2.57 -6.68 -0.75
C SER A 24 2.82 -5.33 -0.07
N ALA A 25 2.18 -4.26 -0.53
CA ALA A 25 2.41 -2.94 0.02
C ALA A 25 1.21 -2.00 -0.19
N THR A 26 1.21 -0.90 0.57
CA THR A 26 0.40 0.27 0.23
C THR A 26 0.98 0.92 -1.06
N PRO A 27 0.16 1.34 -2.04
CA PRO A 27 0.59 1.65 -3.41
C PRO A 27 1.72 2.68 -3.56
N GLN A 28 1.82 3.63 -2.64
CA GLN A 28 2.87 4.65 -2.66
C GLN A 28 4.28 4.09 -2.48
N LEU A 29 4.42 2.85 -1.99
CA LEU A 29 5.70 2.14 -1.83
C LEU A 29 6.08 1.27 -3.03
N ASP A 30 5.16 1.06 -3.98
CA ASP A 30 5.35 0.13 -5.11
C ASP A 30 6.63 0.44 -5.90
N GLU A 31 6.81 1.70 -6.30
CA GLU A 31 7.98 2.13 -7.09
C GLU A 31 9.28 2.01 -6.31
N LEU A 32 9.25 2.26 -5.00
CA LEU A 32 10.44 2.09 -4.15
C LEU A 32 10.87 0.61 -4.09
N ILE A 33 9.92 -0.31 -3.92
CA ILE A 33 10.19 -1.76 -3.89
C ILE A 33 10.71 -2.22 -5.25
N LYS A 34 10.14 -1.74 -6.35
CA LYS A 34 10.63 -2.03 -7.72
C LYS A 34 12.07 -1.54 -7.90
N GLN A 35 12.40 -0.33 -7.45
CA GLN A 35 13.77 0.21 -7.53
C GLN A 35 14.76 -0.57 -6.65
N ALA A 36 14.35 -1.04 -5.48
CA ALA A 36 15.19 -1.87 -4.61
C ALA A 36 15.48 -3.24 -5.25
N THR A 37 14.46 -3.88 -5.82
CA THR A 37 14.61 -5.20 -6.48
C THR A 37 15.44 -5.15 -7.76
N GLN A 38 15.57 -3.99 -8.40
CA GLN A 38 16.50 -3.77 -9.52
C GLN A 38 17.97 -3.74 -9.11
N GLN A 39 18.27 -3.55 -7.82
CA GLN A 39 19.65 -3.45 -7.31
C GLN A 39 20.17 -4.75 -6.69
N VAL A 40 19.31 -5.76 -6.56
CA VAL A 40 19.65 -7.04 -5.93
C VAL A 40 19.60 -8.14 -6.99
N GLN A 41 20.66 -8.95 -7.06
CA GLN A 41 20.71 -10.12 -7.94
C GLN A 41 19.70 -11.18 -7.48
N ASP A 42 19.08 -11.86 -8.43
CA ASP A 42 18.18 -12.96 -8.10
C ASP A 42 19.00 -14.14 -7.54
N PRO A 43 18.61 -14.71 -6.38
CA PRO A 43 19.37 -15.77 -5.71
C PRO A 43 19.33 -17.11 -6.46
N ASP A 44 18.30 -17.32 -7.29
CA ASP A 44 18.08 -18.53 -8.09
C ASP A 44 18.58 -18.37 -9.54
N ASN A 45 18.82 -17.14 -9.99
CA ASN A 45 19.34 -16.82 -11.31
C ASN A 45 20.29 -15.61 -11.29
N SER A 46 21.60 -15.87 -11.14
CA SER A 46 22.63 -14.83 -11.06
C SER A 46 22.80 -13.97 -12.32
N SER A 47 22.17 -14.33 -13.45
CA SER A 47 22.18 -13.52 -14.67
C SER A 47 21.11 -12.43 -14.69
N LYS A 48 20.24 -12.37 -13.67
CA LYS A 48 19.16 -11.40 -13.55
C LYS A 48 19.15 -10.75 -12.18
N THR A 49 18.55 -9.57 -12.12
CA THR A 49 18.07 -8.95 -10.89
C THR A 49 16.77 -9.62 -10.42
N ILE A 50 16.42 -9.44 -9.14
CA ILE A 50 15.11 -9.87 -8.62
C ILE A 50 14.00 -9.25 -9.47
N TYR A 51 14.11 -7.96 -9.82
CA TYR A 51 13.11 -7.29 -10.65
C TYR A 51 12.93 -7.98 -12.01
N GLU A 52 14.01 -8.26 -12.74
CA GLU A 52 13.95 -8.91 -14.05
C GLU A 52 13.41 -10.34 -13.98
N GLN A 53 13.70 -11.06 -12.90
CA GLN A 53 13.13 -12.39 -12.68
C GLN A 53 11.64 -12.30 -12.29
N TRP A 54 11.26 -11.33 -11.46
CA TRP A 54 9.91 -11.14 -10.94
C TRP A 54 8.90 -10.68 -12.00
N ILE A 55 9.31 -9.81 -12.93
CA ILE A 55 8.43 -9.42 -14.05
C ILE A 55 8.20 -10.59 -15.01
N GLY A 56 9.19 -11.46 -15.21
CA GLY A 56 9.12 -12.56 -16.16
C GLY A 56 8.77 -12.08 -17.58
N LEU A 57 7.61 -12.50 -18.09
CA LEU A 57 7.04 -12.06 -19.38
C LEU A 57 6.01 -10.92 -19.24
N SER A 58 5.74 -10.47 -18.02
CA SER A 58 4.78 -9.40 -17.75
C SER A 58 5.42 -8.03 -17.96
N ASN A 59 4.59 -7.02 -18.23
CA ASN A 59 5.06 -5.64 -18.38
C ASN A 59 5.47 -4.98 -17.04
N SER A 60 5.01 -5.52 -15.91
CA SER A 60 5.31 -5.01 -14.56
C SER A 60 5.11 -6.10 -13.51
N PRO A 61 5.82 -6.07 -12.37
CA PRO A 61 5.59 -7.02 -11.31
C PRO A 61 4.24 -6.74 -10.63
N LYS A 62 3.59 -7.79 -10.13
CA LYS A 62 2.34 -7.67 -9.36
C LYS A 62 2.69 -7.54 -7.88
N ILE A 63 2.38 -6.39 -7.31
CA ILE A 63 2.48 -6.14 -5.86
C ILE A 63 1.10 -6.36 -5.24
N GLY A 64 1.03 -7.17 -4.20
CA GLY A 64 -0.20 -7.39 -3.44
C GLY A 64 -0.60 -6.16 -2.62
N ARG A 65 -1.84 -6.12 -2.13
CA ARG A 65 -2.32 -5.05 -1.23
C ARG A 65 -2.47 -5.59 0.17
N LEU A 66 -2.08 -4.77 1.16
CA LEU A 66 -2.08 -5.12 2.58
C LEU A 66 -3.46 -4.87 3.22
N GLY A 67 -4.48 -5.57 2.74
CA GLY A 67 -5.82 -5.54 3.32
C GLY A 67 -6.03 -6.57 4.44
N GLY A 68 -5.36 -7.72 4.35
CA GLY A 68 -5.55 -8.84 5.26
C GLY A 68 -4.99 -8.63 6.68
N GLY A 69 -5.36 -9.54 7.58
CA GLY A 69 -4.85 -9.63 8.95
C GLY A 69 -3.72 -10.65 9.12
N GLY A 70 -3.07 -11.07 8.03
CA GLY A 70 -2.19 -12.23 7.99
C GLY A 70 -0.82 -12.07 8.67
N SER A 71 -0.45 -10.86 9.10
CA SER A 71 0.79 -10.58 9.82
C SER A 71 0.70 -9.23 10.56
N ASP A 72 1.78 -8.80 11.20
CA ASP A 72 1.82 -7.65 12.11
C ASP A 72 1.57 -6.29 11.42
N TYR A 73 1.69 -6.20 10.10
CA TYR A 73 1.39 -4.98 9.34
C TYR A 73 -0.07 -4.51 9.49
N ALA A 74 -0.99 -5.42 9.88
CA ALA A 74 -2.41 -5.13 9.98
C ALA A 74 -2.70 -3.96 10.92
N ALA A 75 -2.07 -3.90 12.10
CA ALA A 75 -2.27 -2.79 13.04
C ALA A 75 -1.79 -1.45 12.48
N PHE A 76 -0.74 -1.46 11.66
CA PHE A 76 -0.16 -0.26 11.07
C PHE A 76 -1.05 0.29 9.95
N VAL A 77 -1.41 -0.55 8.98
CA VAL A 77 -2.24 -0.13 7.84
C VAL A 77 -3.69 0.06 8.28
N GLN A 78 -4.30 -0.99 8.84
CA GLN A 78 -5.75 -1.06 9.05
C GLN A 78 -6.23 -0.19 10.20
N HIS A 79 -5.44 -0.04 11.26
CA HIS A 79 -5.87 0.70 12.45
C HIS A 79 -5.30 2.12 12.52
N ILE A 80 -4.06 2.34 12.08
CA ILE A 80 -3.36 3.63 12.24
C ILE A 80 -3.27 4.40 10.91
N GLY A 81 -3.28 3.72 9.76
CA GLY A 81 -3.04 4.33 8.45
C GLY A 81 -1.56 4.65 8.21
N VAL A 82 -0.65 3.85 8.77
CA VAL A 82 0.79 3.92 8.46
C VAL A 82 1.05 3.12 7.18
N PRO A 83 1.73 3.69 6.17
CA PRO A 83 2.16 2.96 4.98
C PRO A 83 2.95 1.71 5.37
N ALA A 84 2.75 0.59 4.68
CA ALA A 84 3.47 -0.62 4.99
C ALA A 84 3.86 -1.44 3.77
N ALA A 85 4.88 -2.27 3.95
CA ALA A 85 5.30 -3.28 3.00
C ALA A 85 5.54 -4.60 3.73
N ASP A 86 5.23 -5.70 3.06
CA ASP A 86 5.55 -7.08 3.45
C ASP A 86 6.24 -7.74 2.26
N MET A 87 7.31 -8.50 2.52
CA MET A 87 8.09 -9.13 1.45
C MET A 87 8.66 -10.47 1.86
N SER A 88 8.74 -11.39 0.90
CA SER A 88 9.23 -12.74 1.09
C SER A 88 9.74 -13.35 -0.22
N PHE A 89 10.38 -14.50 -0.11
CA PHE A 89 10.49 -15.46 -1.21
C PHE A 89 9.49 -16.61 -1.01
N GLY A 90 8.64 -16.90 -1.99
CA GLY A 90 7.53 -17.86 -1.89
C GLY A 90 6.31 -17.37 -1.10
N GLU A 91 5.19 -18.11 -1.19
CA GLU A 91 3.89 -17.76 -0.58
C GLU A 91 3.29 -18.86 0.33
N GLY A 92 4.02 -19.96 0.58
CA GLY A 92 3.58 -21.05 1.45
C GLY A 92 4.54 -22.24 1.43
N TYR A 93 4.61 -23.01 2.53
CA TYR A 93 5.49 -24.19 2.63
C TYR A 93 4.86 -25.36 3.40
N PRO A 94 5.26 -26.61 3.12
CA PRO A 94 4.57 -27.81 3.61
C PRO A 94 4.60 -28.04 5.14
N VAL A 95 5.56 -27.43 5.84
CA VAL A 95 5.77 -27.66 7.28
C VAL A 95 5.26 -26.51 8.15
N TYR A 96 4.57 -25.52 7.55
CA TYR A 96 4.02 -24.36 8.26
C TYR A 96 3.17 -24.75 9.47
N HIS A 97 3.39 -24.07 10.60
CA HIS A 97 2.68 -24.32 11.88
C HIS A 97 2.74 -25.79 12.36
N SER A 98 3.80 -26.51 12.02
CA SER A 98 4.03 -27.88 12.46
C SER A 98 5.33 -28.00 13.26
N MET A 99 5.53 -29.14 13.93
CA MET A 99 6.79 -29.45 14.61
C MET A 99 7.97 -29.66 13.65
N TYR A 100 7.73 -29.74 12.34
CA TYR A 100 8.75 -29.88 11.31
C TYR A 100 9.24 -28.52 10.77
N ASP A 101 8.67 -27.42 11.27
CA ASP A 101 9.17 -26.06 11.00
C ASP A 101 10.41 -25.78 11.85
N GLU A 102 11.52 -26.40 11.44
CA GLU A 102 12.78 -26.39 12.17
C GLU A 102 13.94 -25.94 11.28
N PHE A 103 15.04 -25.53 11.93
CA PHE A 103 16.25 -25.07 11.24
C PHE A 103 16.76 -26.06 10.21
N VAL A 104 16.72 -27.36 10.51
CA VAL A 104 17.19 -28.43 9.60
C VAL A 104 16.35 -28.47 8.31
N TRP A 105 15.05 -28.22 8.38
CA TRP A 105 14.21 -28.14 7.19
C TRP A 105 14.61 -26.94 6.32
N MET A 106 14.81 -25.77 6.95
CA MET A 106 15.20 -24.56 6.24
C MET A 106 16.57 -24.70 5.57
N GLU A 107 17.57 -25.18 6.30
CA GLU A 107 18.94 -25.35 5.82
C GLU A 107 19.02 -26.36 4.66
N LYS A 108 18.23 -27.44 4.70
CA LYS A 108 18.31 -28.52 3.71
C LYS A 108 17.36 -28.36 2.52
N PHE A 109 16.21 -27.71 2.72
CA PHE A 109 15.13 -27.70 1.73
C PHE A 109 14.57 -26.31 1.46
N GLY A 110 14.32 -25.50 2.48
CA GLY A 110 13.70 -24.18 2.32
C GLY A 110 14.61 -23.17 1.59
N ASP A 111 15.83 -22.99 2.09
CA ASP A 111 16.84 -22.11 1.51
C ASP A 111 18.26 -22.64 1.74
N PRO A 112 18.70 -23.69 1.02
CA PRO A 112 20.07 -24.15 1.09
C PRO A 112 21.05 -23.02 0.78
N LEU A 113 22.04 -22.83 1.66
CA LEU A 113 23.02 -21.73 1.62
C LEU A 113 22.45 -20.33 1.92
N PHE A 114 21.19 -20.22 2.35
CA PHE A 114 20.54 -18.99 2.82
C PHE A 114 20.56 -17.82 1.82
N ARG A 115 20.60 -18.11 0.52
CA ARG A 115 20.76 -17.07 -0.51
C ARG A 115 19.48 -16.25 -0.68
N ARG A 116 18.30 -16.87 -0.55
CA ARG A 116 17.03 -16.16 -0.62
C ARG A 116 16.83 -15.26 0.60
N HIS A 117 17.24 -15.71 1.79
CA HIS A 117 17.26 -14.86 3.00
C HIS A 117 18.12 -13.63 2.81
N VAL A 118 19.33 -13.79 2.26
CA VAL A 118 20.23 -12.66 1.94
C VAL A 118 19.58 -11.73 0.92
N ALA A 119 18.96 -12.27 -0.12
CA ALA A 119 18.32 -11.50 -1.17
C ALA A 119 17.14 -10.65 -0.65
N VAL A 120 16.19 -11.23 0.08
CA VAL A 120 15.06 -10.47 0.64
C VAL A 120 15.52 -9.45 1.69
N SER A 121 16.50 -9.81 2.53
CA SER A 121 17.08 -8.88 3.50
C SER A 121 17.76 -7.69 2.82
N SER A 122 18.38 -7.91 1.64
CA SER A 122 19.00 -6.84 0.85
C SER A 122 17.95 -5.88 0.29
N VAL A 123 16.83 -6.40 -0.24
CA VAL A 123 15.71 -5.56 -0.70
C VAL A 123 15.09 -4.78 0.46
N TRP A 124 14.78 -5.46 1.57
CA TRP A 124 14.22 -4.84 2.78
C TRP A 124 15.13 -3.73 3.31
N GLY A 125 16.44 -3.98 3.39
CA GLY A 125 17.43 -3.01 3.83
C GLY A 125 17.54 -1.79 2.91
N LEU A 126 17.52 -2.00 1.59
CA LEU A 126 17.52 -0.89 0.62
C LEU A 126 16.27 -0.01 0.74
N VAL A 127 15.10 -0.64 0.92
CA VAL A 127 13.83 0.09 1.17
C VAL A 127 13.94 0.89 2.47
N ALA A 128 14.44 0.28 3.55
CA ALA A 128 14.63 0.94 4.83
C ALA A 128 15.58 2.14 4.75
N LEU A 129 16.74 1.97 4.10
CA LEU A 129 17.73 3.03 3.91
C LEU A 129 17.14 4.21 3.13
N ARG A 130 16.45 3.94 2.02
CA ARG A 130 15.80 4.98 1.21
C ARG A 130 14.73 5.74 2.00
N LEU A 131 13.93 5.05 2.82
CA LEU A 131 12.92 5.72 3.66
C LEU A 131 13.52 6.54 4.81
N ALA A 132 14.68 6.15 5.32
CA ALA A 132 15.36 6.82 6.42
C ALA A 132 16.22 8.02 5.97
N ASP A 133 16.88 7.89 4.82
CA ASP A 133 17.96 8.80 4.40
C ASP A 133 17.60 9.67 3.19
N ASP A 134 16.60 9.30 2.37
CA ASP A 134 16.20 10.16 1.25
C ASP A 134 15.65 11.48 1.77
N GLU A 135 16.15 12.59 1.21
CA GLU A 135 15.72 13.93 1.62
C GLU A 135 14.21 14.15 1.43
N PHE A 136 13.64 13.58 0.37
CA PHE A 136 12.20 13.52 0.16
C PHE A 136 11.73 12.09 0.27
N LEU A 137 10.65 11.88 1.03
CA LEU A 137 10.03 10.56 1.12
C LEU A 137 9.73 10.02 -0.29
N PRO A 138 10.19 8.80 -0.62
CA PRO A 138 10.04 8.18 -1.95
C PRO A 138 8.62 7.61 -2.15
N PHE A 139 7.58 8.34 -1.74
CA PHE A 139 6.18 7.96 -1.90
C PHE A 139 5.63 8.42 -3.25
N ASP A 140 5.00 7.51 -4.00
CA ASP A 140 4.34 7.80 -5.26
C ASP A 140 2.81 7.76 -5.17
N TYR A 141 2.21 8.90 -4.83
CA TYR A 141 0.75 9.05 -4.84
C TYR A 141 0.15 9.17 -6.24
N GLN A 142 0.96 9.35 -7.31
CA GLN A 142 0.43 9.32 -8.67
C GLN A 142 0.02 7.88 -9.03
N SER A 143 0.89 6.91 -8.73
CA SER A 143 0.59 5.49 -8.86
C SER A 143 -0.58 5.05 -7.96
N TYR A 144 -0.66 5.59 -6.73
CA TYR A 144 -1.79 5.35 -5.83
C TYR A 144 -3.13 5.78 -6.47
N ALA A 145 -3.21 6.99 -7.03
CA ALA A 145 -4.43 7.47 -7.67
C ALA A 145 -4.83 6.62 -8.88
N VAL A 146 -3.86 6.09 -9.63
CA VAL A 146 -4.11 5.14 -10.74
C VAL A 146 -4.67 3.82 -10.23
N ASP A 147 -4.14 3.27 -9.13
CA ASP A 147 -4.62 2.02 -8.51
C ASP A 147 -6.06 2.17 -7.98
N LEU A 148 -6.35 3.29 -7.31
CA LEU A 148 -7.71 3.65 -6.89
C LEU A 148 -8.68 3.76 -8.08
N GLY A 149 -8.24 4.40 -9.17
CA GLY A 149 -9.06 4.53 -10.37
C GLY A 149 -9.32 3.21 -11.09
N LYS A 150 -8.44 2.21 -10.94
CA LYS A 150 -8.72 0.82 -11.39
C LYS A 150 -9.75 0.17 -10.47
N SER A 151 -9.52 0.19 -9.16
CA SER A 151 -10.46 -0.37 -8.18
C SER A 151 -11.87 0.22 -8.29
N ALA A 152 -11.99 1.53 -8.56
CA ALA A 152 -13.28 2.19 -8.72
C ALA A 152 -14.01 1.78 -10.02
N ARG A 153 -13.27 1.44 -11.08
CA ARG A 153 -13.86 0.90 -12.32
C ARG A 153 -14.31 -0.54 -12.15
N ASP A 154 -13.50 -1.36 -11.48
CA ASP A 154 -13.89 -2.73 -11.14
C ASP A 154 -15.18 -2.73 -10.30
N LEU A 155 -15.30 -1.79 -9.36
CA LEU A 155 -16.52 -1.57 -8.57
C LEU A 155 -17.71 -1.10 -9.43
N GLU A 156 -17.49 -0.18 -10.38
CA GLU A 156 -18.52 0.30 -11.31
C GLU A 156 -19.11 -0.84 -12.14
N ASP A 157 -18.25 -1.73 -12.63
CA ASP A 157 -18.64 -2.92 -13.38
C ASP A 157 -19.45 -3.89 -12.51
N GLU A 158 -19.03 -4.11 -11.25
CA GLU A 158 -19.72 -4.98 -10.28
C GLU A 158 -21.15 -4.52 -9.96
N ILE A 159 -21.35 -3.21 -9.76
CA ILE A 159 -22.66 -2.64 -9.38
C ILE A 159 -23.43 -2.03 -10.56
N SER A 160 -23.06 -2.40 -11.78
CA SER A 160 -23.72 -1.95 -13.00
C SER A 160 -25.23 -2.23 -12.95
N ASN A 161 -26.04 -1.25 -13.38
CA ASN A 161 -27.51 -1.31 -13.37
C ASN A 161 -28.19 -1.34 -11.98
N LYS A 162 -27.46 -1.09 -10.88
CA LYS A 162 -28.05 -1.04 -9.53
C LYS A 162 -28.54 0.36 -9.11
N GLY A 163 -28.41 1.36 -9.99
CA GLY A 163 -28.85 2.74 -9.73
C GLY A 163 -27.98 3.49 -8.71
N ILE A 164 -26.75 3.02 -8.49
CA ILE A 164 -25.77 3.61 -7.57
C ILE A 164 -24.92 4.66 -8.29
N ASN A 165 -24.66 5.78 -7.63
CA ASN A 165 -23.86 6.88 -8.17
C ASN A 165 -22.43 6.85 -7.63
N LEU A 166 -21.46 6.54 -8.51
CA LEU A 166 -20.02 6.56 -8.19
C LEU A 166 -19.33 7.87 -8.56
N SER A 167 -20.02 8.85 -9.16
CA SER A 167 -19.41 10.15 -9.51
C SER A 167 -18.68 10.82 -8.34
N PRO A 168 -19.18 10.79 -7.08
CA PRO A 168 -18.43 11.33 -5.95
C PRO A 168 -17.06 10.69 -5.75
N LEU A 169 -16.98 9.36 -5.90
CA LEU A 169 -15.74 8.61 -5.76
C LEU A 169 -14.76 8.96 -6.89
N PHE A 170 -15.20 8.90 -8.15
CA PHE A 170 -14.36 9.28 -9.29
C PHE A 170 -13.86 10.72 -9.21
N ASN A 171 -14.72 11.67 -8.82
CA ASN A 171 -14.33 13.07 -8.62
C ASN A 171 -13.25 13.21 -7.54
N SER A 172 -13.40 12.51 -6.41
CA SER A 172 -12.40 12.56 -5.33
C SER A 172 -11.05 11.94 -5.75
N ILE A 173 -11.06 10.88 -6.56
CA ILE A 173 -9.85 10.25 -7.11
C ILE A 173 -9.14 11.18 -8.10
N ASP A 174 -9.89 11.89 -8.96
CA ASP A 174 -9.32 12.90 -9.86
C ASP A 174 -8.66 14.04 -9.09
N GLU A 175 -9.27 14.50 -8.00
CA GLU A 175 -8.68 15.51 -7.13
C GLU A 175 -7.41 15.03 -6.42
N LEU A 176 -7.37 13.77 -5.96
CA LEU A 176 -6.15 13.15 -5.43
C LEU A 176 -5.05 13.07 -6.51
N SER A 177 -5.40 12.68 -7.75
CA SER A 177 -4.47 12.63 -8.89
C SER A 177 -3.86 14.00 -9.19
N LYS A 178 -4.69 15.06 -9.16
CA LYS A 178 -4.24 16.46 -9.31
C LYS A 178 -3.31 16.87 -8.16
N ALA A 179 -3.66 16.55 -6.91
CA ALA A 179 -2.83 16.83 -5.74
C ALA A 179 -1.47 16.10 -5.81
N ALA A 180 -1.47 14.82 -6.21
CA ALA A 180 -0.26 14.04 -6.40
C ALA A 180 0.65 14.61 -7.51
N THR A 181 0.06 15.08 -8.60
CA THR A 181 0.83 15.76 -9.67
C THR A 181 1.42 17.08 -9.17
N LYS A 182 0.67 17.85 -8.37
CA LYS A 182 1.14 19.12 -7.78
C LYS A 182 2.32 18.89 -6.84
N ILE A 183 2.24 17.96 -5.89
CA ILE A 183 3.32 17.72 -4.92
C ILE A 183 4.58 17.14 -5.58
N HIS A 184 4.42 16.30 -6.62
CA HIS A 184 5.55 15.83 -7.44
C HIS A 184 6.29 16.98 -8.13
N ASN A 185 5.53 17.92 -8.71
CA ASN A 185 6.12 19.13 -9.32
C ASN A 185 6.76 20.05 -8.27
N GLN A 186 6.17 20.17 -7.07
CA GLN A 186 6.78 20.91 -5.95
C GLN A 186 8.12 20.31 -5.55
N LYS A 187 8.21 18.99 -5.38
CA LYS A 187 9.46 18.26 -5.12
C LYS A 187 10.52 18.59 -6.17
N LYS A 188 10.19 18.43 -7.46
CA LYS A 188 11.11 18.76 -8.58
C LYS A 188 11.58 20.21 -8.58
N ASN A 189 10.72 21.15 -8.23
CA ASN A 189 11.08 22.57 -8.18
C ASN A 189 12.02 22.89 -7.02
N ILE A 190 11.80 22.29 -5.84
CA ILE A 190 12.70 22.43 -4.70
C ILE A 190 14.08 21.83 -5.04
N ASP A 191 14.12 20.65 -5.65
CA ASP A 191 15.38 20.02 -6.07
C ASP A 191 16.17 20.86 -7.08
N LYS A 192 15.51 21.47 -8.06
CA LYS A 192 16.17 22.35 -9.03
C LYS A 192 16.69 23.64 -8.40
N ALA A 193 15.97 24.22 -7.44
CA ALA A 193 16.33 25.49 -6.82
C ALA A 193 17.61 25.40 -5.95
N LYS A 194 17.90 24.22 -5.38
CA LYS A 194 19.12 23.98 -4.58
C LYS A 194 20.41 24.27 -5.32
N GLY A 195 20.44 24.06 -6.64
CA GLY A 195 21.63 24.29 -7.45
C GLY A 195 22.00 25.77 -7.64
N TRP A 196 21.08 26.72 -7.38
CA TRP A 196 21.24 28.13 -7.76
C TRP A 196 21.37 29.09 -6.57
N THR A 197 20.78 28.79 -5.40
CA THR A 197 20.72 29.73 -4.26
C THR A 197 20.62 28.97 -2.93
N SER A 198 21.73 28.44 -2.40
CA SER A 198 21.68 27.68 -1.15
C SER A 198 21.50 28.57 0.09
N MET A 199 20.25 28.94 0.37
CA MET A 199 19.83 29.48 1.67
C MET A 199 19.36 28.30 2.52
N TRP A 200 20.32 27.46 2.92
CA TRP A 200 20.17 26.11 3.48
C TRP A 200 19.00 25.93 4.49
N ARG A 201 18.73 26.90 5.36
CA ARG A 201 17.66 26.79 6.38
C ARG A 201 16.23 26.85 5.82
N THR A 202 15.99 27.64 4.77
CA THR A 202 14.65 27.81 4.18
C THR A 202 14.23 26.57 3.40
N ASP A 203 15.20 25.83 2.86
CA ASP A 203 14.95 24.62 2.07
C ASP A 203 14.57 23.44 2.97
N HIS A 204 15.22 23.26 4.14
CA HIS A 204 14.87 22.19 5.07
C HIS A 204 13.44 22.28 5.61
N ALA A 205 12.93 23.48 5.90
CA ALA A 205 11.56 23.66 6.37
C ALA A 205 10.52 23.28 5.30
N LYS A 206 10.77 23.65 4.03
CA LYS A 206 9.90 23.27 2.90
C LYS A 206 9.93 21.78 2.62
N VAL A 207 11.12 21.17 2.68
CA VAL A 207 11.29 19.72 2.57
C VAL A 207 10.51 19.01 3.68
N ARG A 208 10.64 19.49 4.91
CA ARG A 208 9.93 18.93 6.06
C ARG A 208 8.41 19.01 5.91
N GLU A 209 7.89 20.18 5.55
CA GLU A 209 6.45 20.38 5.30
C GLU A 209 5.92 19.43 4.21
N LEU A 210 6.66 19.30 3.10
CA LEU A 210 6.31 18.38 2.02
C LEU A 210 6.32 16.91 2.49
N ASN A 211 7.33 16.50 3.25
CA ASN A 211 7.42 15.15 3.80
C ASN A 211 6.33 14.86 4.84
N ASP A 212 5.96 15.84 5.67
CA ASP A 212 4.84 15.68 6.61
C ASP A 212 3.52 15.48 5.86
N ARG A 213 3.28 16.21 4.75
CA ARG A 213 2.11 15.98 3.88
C ARG A 213 2.11 14.58 3.27
N LEU A 214 3.23 14.14 2.70
CA LEU A 214 3.37 12.77 2.16
C LEU A 214 3.11 11.70 3.23
N MET A 215 3.67 11.87 4.42
CA MET A 215 3.48 10.94 5.54
C MET A 215 2.02 10.91 6.02
N MET A 216 1.35 12.06 6.08
CA MET A 216 -0.01 12.16 6.62
C MET A 216 -1.10 11.70 5.64
N THR A 217 -0.83 11.67 4.34
CA THR A 217 -1.85 11.31 3.34
C THR A 217 -2.42 9.90 3.54
N GLU A 218 -1.62 8.90 3.90
CA GLU A 218 -2.15 7.54 4.15
C GLU A 218 -3.13 7.49 5.34
N ARG A 219 -2.85 8.29 6.38
CA ARG A 219 -3.69 8.36 7.58
C ARG A 219 -5.05 8.97 7.29
N ALA A 220 -5.12 9.86 6.29
CA ALA A 220 -6.37 10.49 5.88
C ALA A 220 -7.36 9.51 5.23
N PHE A 221 -6.92 8.30 4.86
CA PHE A 221 -7.80 7.22 4.41
C PHE A 221 -8.47 6.46 5.57
N THR A 222 -8.13 6.79 6.82
CA THR A 222 -8.74 6.17 8.01
C THR A 222 -9.96 6.94 8.50
N ASP A 223 -10.95 6.21 8.98
CA ASP A 223 -12.15 6.74 9.63
C ASP A 223 -12.19 6.30 11.10
N SER A 224 -12.43 7.23 12.02
CA SER A 224 -12.47 6.94 13.46
C SER A 224 -13.59 5.96 13.84
N ASP A 225 -14.68 5.95 13.07
CA ASP A 225 -15.82 5.05 13.30
C ASP A 225 -15.53 3.62 12.82
N GLY A 226 -14.52 3.46 11.96
CA GLY A 226 -14.12 2.19 11.37
C GLY A 226 -15.12 1.60 10.38
N LEU A 227 -14.89 0.34 10.01
CA LEU A 227 -15.78 -0.43 9.14
C LEU A 227 -17.01 -0.90 9.91
N PHE A 228 -18.12 -1.08 9.20
CA PHE A 228 -19.36 -1.56 9.80
C PHE A 228 -19.14 -2.94 10.46
N ARG A 229 -19.56 -3.09 11.73
CA ARG A 229 -19.31 -4.27 12.61
C ARG A 229 -17.84 -4.54 12.98
N SER A 230 -16.91 -3.82 12.39
CA SER A 230 -15.47 -4.00 12.54
C SER A 230 -14.78 -2.66 12.86
N PRO A 231 -15.12 -2.00 13.99
CA PRO A 231 -14.64 -0.65 14.31
C PRO A 231 -13.13 -0.56 14.55
N TRP A 232 -12.46 -1.71 14.73
CA TRP A 232 -11.01 -1.77 14.81
C TRP A 232 -10.33 -1.56 13.43
N TYR A 233 -10.99 -1.96 12.34
CA TYR A 233 -10.50 -1.71 10.98
C TYR A 233 -10.98 -0.33 10.55
N LYS A 234 -10.04 0.60 10.40
CA LYS A 234 -10.33 2.02 10.13
C LYS A 234 -10.00 2.45 8.73
N HIS A 235 -9.14 1.71 8.05
CA HIS A 235 -8.70 2.03 6.70
C HIS A 235 -9.80 1.75 5.68
N LEU A 236 -10.24 2.78 4.94
CA LEU A 236 -11.39 2.69 4.04
C LEU A 236 -11.06 2.24 2.62
N ILE A 237 -9.77 2.22 2.24
CA ILE A 237 -9.36 1.89 0.87
C ILE A 237 -9.03 0.42 0.70
N TYR A 238 -8.22 -0.14 1.60
CA TYR A 238 -7.83 -1.54 1.61
C TYR A 238 -8.13 -2.11 2.98
N GLY A 239 -8.78 -3.27 3.03
CA GLY A 239 -9.03 -4.00 4.25
C GLY A 239 -9.30 -5.47 4.00
N PRO A 240 -9.62 -6.22 5.07
CA PRO A 240 -9.75 -7.67 4.97
C PRO A 240 -10.93 -8.02 4.08
N SER A 241 -10.78 -9.07 3.29
CA SER A 241 -11.93 -9.68 2.62
C SER A 241 -12.75 -10.45 3.65
N LYS A 242 -14.07 -10.27 3.65
CA LYS A 242 -14.96 -10.96 4.60
C LYS A 242 -14.86 -12.49 4.56
N HIS A 243 -14.53 -13.07 3.41
CA HIS A 243 -14.42 -14.51 3.22
C HIS A 243 -12.97 -15.03 3.27
N ASN A 244 -11.99 -14.14 3.44
CA ASN A 244 -10.58 -14.51 3.48
C ASN A 244 -9.81 -13.51 4.36
N ASP A 245 -9.50 -13.93 5.59
CA ASP A 245 -8.75 -13.11 6.55
C ASP A 245 -7.36 -12.71 6.06
N TYR A 246 -6.78 -13.46 5.11
CA TYR A 246 -5.50 -13.13 4.44
C TYR A 246 -5.70 -12.32 3.16
N GLY A 247 -6.92 -12.26 2.64
CA GLY A 247 -7.28 -11.58 1.41
C GLY A 247 -7.42 -10.08 1.63
N SER A 248 -7.06 -9.32 0.59
CA SER A 248 -7.29 -7.88 0.54
C SER A 248 -8.42 -7.56 -0.43
N LYS A 249 -9.37 -6.74 0.00
CA LYS A 249 -10.39 -6.16 -0.88
C LYS A 249 -10.22 -4.63 -0.91
N SER A 250 -10.37 -4.05 -2.11
CA SER A 250 -10.51 -2.60 -2.26
C SER A 250 -11.91 -2.17 -1.82
N PHE A 251 -12.00 -1.08 -1.06
CA PHE A 251 -13.22 -0.53 -0.51
C PHE A 251 -14.05 -1.55 0.30
N PRO A 252 -13.49 -2.15 1.36
CA PRO A 252 -14.09 -3.26 2.09
C PRO A 252 -15.49 -2.94 2.65
N GLY A 253 -15.73 -1.70 3.11
CA GLY A 253 -17.06 -1.29 3.57
C GLY A 253 -18.12 -1.27 2.46
N ILE A 254 -17.72 -0.93 1.23
CA ILE A 254 -18.61 -0.98 0.07
C ILE A 254 -18.90 -2.43 -0.32
N ASP A 255 -17.87 -3.29 -0.33
CA ASP A 255 -17.99 -4.73 -0.59
C ASP A 255 -18.98 -5.40 0.37
N ASP A 256 -18.82 -5.18 1.68
CA ASP A 256 -19.72 -5.69 2.72
C ASP A 256 -21.18 -5.19 2.52
N ALA A 257 -21.33 -3.94 2.09
CA ALA A 257 -22.64 -3.35 1.84
C ALA A 257 -23.30 -3.94 0.59
N ILE A 258 -22.52 -4.25 -0.46
CA ILE A 258 -23.00 -4.88 -1.69
C ILE A 258 -23.51 -6.27 -1.39
N GLU A 259 -22.70 -7.12 -0.74
CA GLU A 259 -23.09 -8.49 -0.39
C GLU A 259 -24.41 -8.49 0.41
N LYS A 260 -24.51 -7.62 1.42
CA LYS A 260 -25.73 -7.44 2.20
C LYS A 260 -26.92 -6.97 1.36
N ALA A 261 -26.69 -6.12 0.36
CA ALA A 261 -27.74 -5.64 -0.53
C ALA A 261 -28.23 -6.72 -1.51
N GLU A 262 -27.33 -7.61 -1.94
CA GLU A 262 -27.66 -8.77 -2.76
C GLU A 262 -28.46 -9.82 -1.98
N ASP A 263 -28.13 -10.02 -0.70
CA ASP A 263 -28.86 -10.92 0.20
C ASP A 263 -30.29 -10.41 0.49
N LEU A 264 -30.41 -9.14 0.88
CA LEU A 264 -31.68 -8.57 1.33
C LEU A 264 -32.60 -8.16 0.18
N LYS A 265 -32.05 -7.79 -0.98
CA LYS A 265 -32.80 -7.37 -2.18
C LYS A 265 -33.80 -6.23 -1.93
N THR A 266 -33.47 -5.31 -1.02
CA THR A 266 -34.33 -4.15 -0.68
C THR A 266 -33.74 -2.85 -1.20
N ALA A 267 -34.58 -1.84 -1.45
CA ALA A 267 -34.09 -0.50 -1.81
C ALA A 267 -33.24 0.13 -0.69
N GLN A 268 -33.59 -0.13 0.58
CA GLN A 268 -32.85 0.37 1.74
C GLN A 268 -31.43 -0.19 1.83
N SER A 269 -31.22 -1.45 1.45
CA SER A 269 -29.87 -2.03 1.47
C SER A 269 -28.95 -1.42 0.41
N TRP A 270 -29.48 -1.07 -0.76
CA TRP A 270 -28.71 -0.33 -1.78
C TRP A 270 -28.40 1.12 -1.37
N GLN A 271 -29.23 1.75 -0.52
CA GLN A 271 -28.89 3.05 0.08
C GLN A 271 -27.67 2.96 1.01
N LEU A 272 -27.43 1.82 1.66
CA LEU A 272 -26.21 1.61 2.45
C LEU A 272 -24.96 1.54 1.56
N VAL A 273 -25.05 0.90 0.39
CA VAL A 273 -23.96 0.89 -0.60
C VAL A 273 -23.60 2.33 -1.00
N GLN A 274 -24.63 3.14 -1.31
CA GLN A 274 -24.43 4.55 -1.63
C GLN A 274 -23.79 5.32 -0.47
N HIS A 275 -24.20 5.07 0.77
CA HIS A 275 -23.61 5.67 1.95
C HIS A 275 -22.11 5.36 2.08
N GLU A 276 -21.71 4.09 1.92
CA GLU A 276 -20.30 3.71 2.00
C GLU A 276 -19.46 4.32 0.87
N ILE A 277 -20.01 4.46 -0.34
CA ILE A 277 -19.37 5.22 -1.43
C ILE A 277 -19.09 6.67 -1.01
N TRP A 278 -20.04 7.34 -0.35
CA TRP A 278 -19.84 8.71 0.13
C TRP A 278 -18.76 8.79 1.21
N ARG A 279 -18.67 7.79 2.10
CA ARG A 279 -17.60 7.71 3.12
C ARG A 279 -16.23 7.59 2.48
N VAL A 280 -16.06 6.65 1.55
CA VAL A 280 -14.80 6.46 0.82
C VAL A 280 -14.44 7.72 0.02
N ALA A 281 -15.39 8.29 -0.73
CA ALA A 281 -15.16 9.52 -1.50
C ALA A 281 -14.70 10.69 -0.60
N ARG A 282 -15.27 10.81 0.60
CA ARG A 282 -14.86 11.83 1.58
C ARG A 282 -13.45 11.58 2.09
N ALA A 283 -13.07 10.34 2.37
CA ALA A 283 -11.72 10.01 2.81
C ALA A 283 -10.68 10.25 1.71
N VAL A 284 -10.98 9.90 0.46
CA VAL A 284 -10.11 10.20 -0.69
C VAL A 284 -9.98 11.71 -0.90
N LYS A 285 -11.09 12.47 -0.77
CA LYS A 285 -11.05 13.93 -0.78
C LYS A 285 -10.16 14.47 0.33
N HIS A 286 -10.30 13.97 1.55
CA HIS A 286 -9.49 14.38 2.70
C HIS A 286 -8.01 14.13 2.44
N ALA A 287 -7.65 12.96 1.94
CA ALA A 287 -6.27 12.64 1.54
C ALA A 287 -5.73 13.62 0.48
N SER A 288 -6.55 14.02 -0.50
CA SER A 288 -6.16 15.03 -1.50
C SER A 288 -5.87 16.41 -0.88
N LEU A 289 -6.65 16.82 0.13
CA LEU A 289 -6.49 18.09 0.83
C LEU A 289 -5.23 18.09 1.71
N VAL A 290 -4.97 16.99 2.44
CA VAL A 290 -3.72 16.79 3.18
C VAL A 290 -2.52 16.85 2.23
N LEU A 291 -2.60 16.12 1.11
CA LEU A 291 -1.54 16.10 0.12
C LEU A 291 -1.31 17.49 -0.50
N ASN A 292 -2.32 18.35 -0.59
CA ASN A 292 -2.22 19.74 -1.03
C ASN A 292 -1.70 20.73 0.03
N GLY A 293 -1.65 20.33 1.31
CA GLY A 293 -1.32 21.21 2.43
C GLY A 293 -2.47 22.12 2.87
N GLU A 294 -3.70 21.76 2.53
CA GLU A 294 -4.93 22.51 2.88
C GLU A 294 -5.54 22.03 4.20
N LEU A 295 -5.16 20.85 4.67
CA LEU A 295 -5.48 20.30 5.98
C LEU A 295 -4.17 19.83 6.62
N THR A 296 -3.82 20.44 7.76
CA THR A 296 -2.67 20.08 8.61
C THR A 296 -3.13 19.45 9.90
#